data_AF-A0A817C072-F1
#
_entry.id   AF-A0A817C072-F1
#
_cell.length_a   1.000
_cell.length_b   1.000
_cell.length_c   1.000
_cell.angle_alpha   90.00
_cell.angle_beta   90.00
_cell.angle_gamma   90.00
#
_symmetry.space_group_name_H-M   'P 1'
#
loop_
_entity.id
_entity.type
_entity.pdbx_description
1 polymer ?
#
loop_
_entity_poly.entity_id
_entity_poly.type
_entity_poly.pdbx_seq_one_letter_code
_entity_poly.pdbx_strand_id
1 'polypeptide(L)'
;MFIHHNDSQSTFDQFGIDRSIVCVLKYAPYYLCFTYICFRLTYLFIINIYHIFLSCDNTTNSIKKPLKHIYHKPTNSSREILSIEYHYVRHLFEKSFERLIKNKNKISLFKSLLYKIYRPNKYFHYSKQILNIYMIAFMLIYYLTFNILQNGFNLIEKFYSFTIIPLLILYDELDLPEPKLFNLKYEMILSCFLTAIIYFIQLLFGMKKYQKHMLDAYKGIFIDIPPRSAFKNVRFMLKNIHYPGYCIAYLTIGYIIIGNMIFFALIALHVLFKHLFLIEEFANIFIPILVIYLTIFIIQWFLSRTFFLQK
;
A
#
# COMPACT_ATOMS: atom_id res chain seq x y z
N MET A 1 -4.68 -11.25 -47.80
CA MET A 1 -5.30 -10.42 -46.76
C MET A 1 -4.15 -9.78 -45.98
N PHE A 2 -3.80 -8.53 -46.30
CA PHE A 2 -2.71 -7.83 -45.62
C PHE A 2 -3.21 -7.39 -44.25
N ILE A 3 -2.63 -7.95 -43.20
CA ILE A 3 -2.78 -7.43 -41.84
C ILE A 3 -2.03 -6.10 -41.85
N HIS A 4 -2.75 -4.99 -42.01
CA HIS A 4 -2.20 -3.69 -41.70
C HIS A 4 -1.71 -3.76 -40.25
N HIS A 5 -0.38 -3.63 -40.04
CA HIS A 5 0.18 -3.35 -38.74
C HIS A 5 -0.34 -1.97 -38.34
N ASN A 6 -1.51 -1.93 -37.71
CA ASN A 6 -1.92 -0.78 -36.93
C ASN A 6 -0.86 -0.63 -35.84
N ASP A 7 -0.14 0.49 -35.88
CA ASP A 7 0.70 0.92 -34.77
C ASP A 7 -0.11 0.75 -33.49
N SER A 8 0.41 -0.05 -32.57
CA SER A 8 -0.29 -0.48 -31.37
C SER A 8 -0.78 0.74 -30.59
N GLN A 9 -2.07 1.06 -30.72
CA GLN A 9 -2.67 2.21 -30.06
C GLN A 9 -2.63 1.96 -28.56
N SER A 10 -1.94 2.84 -27.84
CA SER A 10 -1.95 2.79 -26.39
C SER A 10 -3.37 3.09 -25.87
N THR A 11 -3.64 2.68 -24.64
CA THR A 11 -4.92 2.92 -23.97
C THR A 11 -5.33 4.37 -23.89
N PHE A 12 -4.32 5.23 -23.79
CA PHE A 12 -4.43 6.67 -23.75
C PHE A 12 -4.77 7.26 -25.12
N ASP A 13 -4.23 6.68 -26.21
CA ASP A 13 -4.57 7.10 -27.58
C ASP A 13 -6.06 6.87 -27.84
N GLN A 14 -6.62 5.75 -27.34
CA GLN A 14 -8.06 5.48 -27.42
C GLN A 14 -8.92 6.45 -26.59
N PHE A 15 -8.35 7.17 -25.63
CA PHE A 15 -9.06 8.22 -24.88
C PHE A 15 -8.81 9.62 -25.45
N GLY A 16 -8.04 9.74 -26.55
CA GLY A 16 -7.64 11.03 -27.10
C GLY A 16 -6.73 11.82 -26.15
N ILE A 17 -5.99 11.14 -25.27
CA ILE A 17 -5.05 11.80 -24.37
C ILE A 17 -3.70 11.92 -25.09
N ASP A 18 -3.20 13.14 -25.21
CA ASP A 18 -1.92 13.40 -25.86
C ASP A 18 -0.78 12.57 -25.24
N ARG A 19 -0.01 11.92 -26.11
CA ARG A 19 1.15 11.10 -25.72
C ARG A 19 2.18 11.88 -24.90
N SER A 20 2.31 13.18 -25.14
CA SER A 20 3.18 14.07 -24.36
C SER A 20 2.74 14.14 -22.89
N ILE A 21 1.44 14.26 -22.62
CA ILE A 21 0.86 14.29 -21.27
C ILE A 21 1.10 12.96 -20.56
N VAL A 22 0.88 11.84 -21.28
CA VAL A 22 1.14 10.48 -20.77
C VAL A 22 2.61 10.32 -20.37
N CYS A 23 3.54 10.77 -21.20
CA CYS A 23 4.97 10.75 -20.89
C CYS A 23 5.29 11.58 -19.65
N VAL A 24 4.73 12.79 -19.51
CA VAL A 24 4.96 13.64 -18.33
C VAL A 24 4.41 12.99 -17.07
N LEU A 25 3.19 12.44 -17.10
CA LEU A 25 2.56 11.76 -15.96
C LEU A 25 3.36 10.53 -15.55
N LYS A 26 3.78 9.69 -16.50
CA LYS A 26 4.59 8.49 -16.23
C LYS A 26 5.83 8.78 -15.37
N TYR A 27 6.49 9.90 -15.64
CA TYR A 27 7.70 10.32 -14.94
C TYR A 27 7.46 11.36 -13.84
N ALA A 28 6.21 11.67 -13.51
CA ALA A 28 5.87 12.67 -12.49
C ALA A 28 6.53 12.39 -11.13
N PRO A 29 6.56 11.16 -10.58
CA PRO A 29 7.23 10.91 -9.30
C PRO A 29 8.73 11.23 -9.33
N TYR A 30 9.39 10.97 -10.48
CA TYR A 30 10.79 11.28 -10.67
C TYR A 30 11.04 12.79 -10.68
N TYR A 31 10.25 13.54 -11.47
CA TYR A 31 10.34 14.99 -11.51
C TYR A 31 10.01 15.64 -10.16
N LEU A 32 9.03 15.13 -9.42
CA LEU A 32 8.70 15.59 -8.07
C LEU A 32 9.84 15.33 -7.07
N CYS A 33 10.49 14.17 -7.15
CA CYS A 33 11.66 13.89 -6.32
C CYS A 33 12.83 14.83 -6.67
N PHE A 34 13.09 15.04 -7.96
CA PHE A 34 14.17 15.91 -8.41
C PHE A 34 13.95 17.38 -8.02
N THR A 35 12.72 17.89 -8.21
CA THR A 35 12.36 19.25 -7.79
C THR A 35 12.47 19.43 -6.28
N TYR A 36 12.05 18.43 -5.49
CA TYR A 36 12.24 18.43 -4.04
C TYR A 36 13.72 18.49 -3.65
N ILE A 37 14.57 17.69 -4.30
CA ILE A 37 16.03 17.69 -4.04
C ILE A 37 16.61 19.06 -4.37
N CYS A 38 16.27 19.64 -5.52
CA CYS A 38 16.74 20.97 -5.93
C CYS A 38 16.34 22.03 -4.91
N PHE A 39 15.06 22.07 -4.53
CA PHE A 39 14.54 23.01 -3.55
C PHE A 39 15.19 22.83 -2.16
N ARG A 40 15.41 21.59 -1.74
CA ARG A 40 16.03 21.29 -0.45
C ARG A 40 17.50 21.71 -0.44
N LEU A 41 18.22 21.48 -1.54
CA LEU A 41 19.63 21.82 -1.67
C LEU A 41 19.82 23.34 -1.71
N THR A 42 18.99 24.07 -2.46
CA THR A 42 19.01 25.54 -2.47
C THR A 42 18.67 26.11 -1.10
N TYR A 43 17.65 25.58 -0.41
CA TYR A 43 17.32 25.98 0.95
C TYR A 43 18.47 25.76 1.94
N LEU A 44 19.11 24.58 1.92
CA LEU A 44 20.25 24.29 2.78
C LEU A 44 21.46 25.18 2.46
N PHE A 45 21.69 25.49 1.18
CA PHE A 45 22.73 26.39 0.74
C PHE A 45 22.51 27.82 1.27
N ILE A 46 21.28 28.34 1.16
CA ILE A 46 20.92 29.66 1.71
C ILE A 46 21.12 29.69 3.23
N ILE A 47 20.68 28.66 3.95
CA ILE A 47 20.90 28.56 5.40
C ILE A 47 22.38 28.54 5.75
N ASN A 48 23.18 27.78 4.99
CA ASN A 48 24.62 27.70 5.24
C ASN A 48 25.30 29.04 5.01
N ILE A 49 24.93 29.77 3.94
CA ILE A 49 25.38 31.14 3.70
C ILE A 49 24.98 32.04 4.86
N TYR A 50 23.71 32.01 5.27
CA TYR A 50 23.22 32.83 6.39
C TYR A 50 23.99 32.55 7.68
N HIS A 51 24.27 31.28 8.00
CA HIS A 51 25.07 30.93 9.18
C HIS A 51 26.53 31.40 9.06
N ILE A 52 27.14 31.35 7.88
CA ILE A 52 28.50 31.87 7.67
C ILE A 52 28.52 33.38 7.91
N PHE A 53 27.56 34.13 7.36
CA PHE A 53 27.45 35.58 7.59
C PHE A 53 27.20 35.91 9.07
N LEU A 54 26.26 35.23 9.72
CA LEU A 54 25.95 35.43 11.15
C LEU A 54 27.11 35.04 12.08
N SER A 55 27.95 34.09 11.65
CA SER A 55 29.16 33.68 12.40
C SER A 55 30.32 34.65 12.21
N CYS A 56 30.38 35.35 11.06
CA CYS A 56 31.34 36.43 10.84
C CYS A 56 31.04 37.68 11.68
N ASP A 57 29.76 37.98 11.92
CA ASP A 57 29.37 39.09 12.82
C ASP A 57 29.52 38.74 14.32
N ASN A 58 29.57 37.45 14.66
CA ASN A 58 29.74 36.97 16.04
C ASN A 58 31.15 36.40 16.27
N THR A 59 32.20 37.18 15.97
CA THR A 59 33.56 36.94 16.48
C THR A 59 33.70 37.31 17.94
N THR A 60 32.88 36.73 18.82
CA THR A 60 33.23 36.57 20.24
C THR A 60 32.74 35.21 20.73
N ASN A 61 33.68 34.27 20.87
CA ASN A 61 33.64 33.09 21.75
C ASN A 61 32.37 32.22 21.73
N SER A 62 32.29 31.27 20.80
CA SER A 62 31.75 29.96 21.19
C SER A 62 32.58 28.82 20.61
N ILE A 63 33.47 28.33 21.47
CA ILE A 63 34.16 27.05 21.33
C ILE A 63 33.09 26.00 21.03
N LYS A 64 33.22 25.35 19.87
CA LYS A 64 32.49 24.15 19.48
C LYS A 64 32.54 23.15 20.65
N LYS A 65 31.46 23.09 21.44
CA LYS A 65 31.33 22.05 22.45
C LYS A 65 31.13 20.74 21.69
N PRO A 66 31.97 19.71 21.92
CA PRO A 66 31.70 18.39 21.39
C PRO A 66 30.32 17.94 21.89
N LEU A 67 29.61 17.16 21.07
CA LEU A 67 28.36 16.48 21.43
C LEU A 67 28.57 15.72 22.74
N LYS A 68 28.38 16.38 23.89
CA LYS A 68 28.51 15.78 25.21
C LYS A 68 27.26 14.94 25.42
N HIS A 69 27.51 13.67 25.72
CA HIS A 69 26.48 12.69 26.04
C HIS A 69 25.51 13.28 27.08
N ILE A 70 24.23 13.18 26.75
CA ILE A 70 23.09 13.78 27.44
C ILE A 70 22.97 13.20 28.84
N TYR A 71 23.39 13.97 29.85
CA TYR A 71 22.81 13.96 31.19
C TYR A 71 22.57 15.42 31.59
N HIS A 72 21.45 15.97 31.13
CA HIS A 72 20.98 17.26 31.62
C HIS A 72 19.99 17.02 32.76
N LYS A 73 20.35 17.48 33.97
CA LYS A 73 19.34 17.79 35.00
C LYS A 73 18.57 19.00 34.45
N PRO A 74 17.25 18.94 34.26
CA PRO A 74 16.52 20.08 33.74
C PRO A 74 16.51 21.21 34.78
N THR A 75 17.21 22.30 34.48
CA THR A 75 17.03 23.58 35.17
C THR A 75 15.85 24.30 34.52
N ASN A 76 14.85 24.70 35.33
CA ASN A 76 13.59 25.30 34.87
C ASN A 76 13.73 26.61 34.06
N SER A 77 14.93 27.18 33.95
CA SER A 77 15.19 28.47 33.30
C SER A 77 15.77 28.40 31.89
N SER A 78 16.20 27.23 31.41
CA SER A 78 16.86 27.13 30.10
C SER A 78 15.87 26.68 29.02
N ARG A 79 15.58 27.57 28.06
CA ARG A 79 15.00 27.24 26.73
C ARG A 79 15.98 26.41 25.87
N GLU A 80 16.63 25.43 26.47
CA GLU A 80 17.49 24.51 25.74
C GLU A 80 16.61 23.58 24.91
N ILE A 81 16.95 23.45 23.63
CA ILE A 81 16.30 22.54 22.68
C ILE A 81 16.58 21.13 23.17
N LEU A 82 15.70 20.62 24.04
CA LEU A 82 15.78 19.27 24.56
C LEU A 82 15.68 18.28 23.41
N SER A 83 16.54 17.26 23.44
CA SER A 83 16.59 16.27 22.37
C SER A 83 15.29 15.47 22.30
N ILE A 84 14.96 14.94 21.12
CA ILE A 84 13.74 14.17 20.89
C ILE A 84 13.70 12.93 21.81
N GLU A 85 14.87 12.37 22.12
CA GLU A 85 15.04 11.26 23.05
C GLU A 85 14.61 11.62 24.47
N TYR A 86 14.96 12.83 24.94
CA TYR A 86 14.52 13.33 26.24
C TYR A 86 12.99 13.43 26.32
N HIS A 87 12.37 13.99 25.28
CA HIS A 87 10.91 14.08 25.20
C HIS A 87 10.23 12.71 25.11
N TYR A 88 10.84 11.75 24.39
CA TYR A 88 10.35 10.37 24.32
C TYR A 88 10.35 9.69 25.69
N VAL A 89 11.46 9.80 26.43
CA VAL A 89 11.62 9.23 27.78
C VAL A 89 10.66 9.90 28.75
N ARG A 90 10.59 11.24 28.77
CA ARG A 90 9.65 11.98 29.62
C ARG A 90 8.20 11.56 29.38
N HIS A 91 7.81 11.44 28.11
CA HIS A 91 6.46 11.00 27.75
C HIS A 91 6.20 9.52 28.10
N LEU A 92 7.20 8.63 28.12
CA LEU A 92 7.01 7.26 28.63
C LEU A 92 6.56 7.28 30.10
N PHE A 93 7.12 8.18 30.92
CA PHE A 93 6.73 8.34 32.32
C PHE A 93 5.40 9.08 32.51
N GLU A 94 5.11 10.13 31.73
CA GLU A 94 3.85 10.90 31.82
C GLU A 94 2.63 10.11 31.28
N LYS A 95 2.82 9.29 30.24
CA LYS A 95 1.72 8.56 29.56
C LYS A 95 1.11 7.43 30.40
N SER A 96 1.83 6.93 31.42
CA SER A 96 1.28 6.02 32.43
C SER A 96 0.13 6.66 33.22
N PHE A 97 0.21 7.96 33.47
CA PHE A 97 -0.72 8.68 34.35
C PHE A 97 -1.97 9.18 33.60
N GLU A 98 -1.83 9.73 32.39
CA GLU A 98 -2.96 10.38 31.69
C GLU A 98 -3.96 9.40 31.03
N ARG A 99 -3.50 8.21 30.62
CA ARG A 99 -4.34 7.21 29.92
C ARG A 99 -5.39 6.54 30.82
N LEU A 100 -5.21 6.55 32.13
CA LEU A 100 -6.21 6.03 33.08
C LEU A 100 -7.41 6.97 33.24
N ILE A 101 -7.28 8.25 32.88
CA ILE A 101 -8.21 9.28 33.36
C ILE A 101 -9.05 9.93 32.25
N LYS A 102 -8.61 9.99 30.98
CA LYS A 102 -9.31 10.82 29.98
C LYS A 102 -9.47 10.18 28.60
N ASN A 103 -10.72 10.22 28.13
CA ASN A 103 -11.18 10.27 26.73
C ASN A 103 -11.76 9.00 26.13
N LYS A 104 -13.06 8.78 26.43
CA LYS A 104 -13.96 7.90 25.66
C LYS A 104 -14.90 8.66 24.70
N ASN A 105 -14.92 10.00 24.69
CA ASN A 105 -16.00 10.75 24.02
C ASN A 105 -15.53 11.62 22.84
N LYS A 106 -16.25 11.44 21.72
CA LYS A 106 -16.29 12.24 20.47
C LYS A 106 -14.99 12.33 19.66
N ILE A 107 -14.62 11.22 19.03
CA ILE A 107 -13.72 11.23 17.86
C ILE A 107 -14.62 11.12 16.61
N SER A 108 -14.53 12.09 15.69
CA SER A 108 -15.26 12.04 14.41
C SER A 108 -14.90 10.78 13.61
N LEU A 109 -15.82 10.23 12.82
CA LEU A 109 -15.60 9.00 12.04
C LEU A 109 -14.35 9.09 11.16
N PHE A 110 -14.09 10.24 10.54
CA PHE A 110 -12.86 10.50 9.77
C PHE A 110 -11.60 10.48 10.62
N LYS A 111 -11.62 11.11 11.81
CA LYS A 111 -10.48 11.01 12.73
C LYS A 111 -10.30 9.57 13.20
N SER A 112 -11.37 8.83 13.45
CA SER A 112 -11.32 7.42 13.82
C SER A 112 -10.68 6.56 12.72
N LEU A 113 -11.05 6.79 11.45
CA LEU A 113 -10.43 6.16 10.29
C LEU A 113 -8.94 6.51 10.16
N LEU A 114 -8.58 7.80 10.26
CA LEU A 114 -7.19 8.24 10.22
C LEU A 114 -6.37 7.66 11.37
N TYR A 115 -6.90 7.62 12.60
CA TYR A 115 -6.27 6.97 13.75
C TYR A 115 -6.15 5.45 13.57
N LYS A 116 -7.09 4.83 12.84
CA LYS A 116 -7.04 3.42 12.48
C LYS A 116 -5.96 3.13 11.45
N ILE A 117 -5.67 4.07 10.54
CA ILE A 117 -4.64 3.93 9.51
C ILE A 117 -3.26 4.29 10.05
N TYR A 118 -3.12 5.42 10.75
CA TYR A 118 -1.87 5.90 11.32
C TYR A 118 -2.11 6.47 12.71
N ARG A 119 -1.43 5.91 13.73
CA ARG A 119 -1.49 6.48 15.08
C ARG A 119 -0.31 7.44 15.24
N PRO A 120 -0.54 8.77 15.21
CA PRO A 120 0.55 9.71 15.44
C PRO A 120 1.09 9.49 16.85
N ASN A 121 2.33 9.00 16.93
CA ASN A 121 3.09 9.03 18.16
C ASN A 121 4.13 10.13 17.97
N LYS A 122 3.91 11.28 18.63
CA LYS A 122 4.70 12.50 18.46
C LYS A 122 6.21 12.28 18.59
N TYR A 123 6.61 11.23 19.33
CA TYR A 123 8.00 10.94 19.67
C TYR A 123 8.55 9.69 18.98
N PHE A 124 7.78 9.04 18.11
CA PHE A 124 8.29 7.91 17.34
C PHE A 124 8.74 8.38 15.96
N HIS A 125 10.00 8.10 15.63
CA HIS A 125 10.54 8.31 14.29
C HIS A 125 10.84 6.97 13.63
N TYR A 126 10.42 6.84 12.37
CA TYR A 126 10.80 5.69 11.54
C TYR A 126 12.29 5.77 11.22
N SER A 127 12.94 4.61 11.07
CA SER A 127 14.30 4.58 10.54
C SER A 127 14.31 5.10 9.09
N LYS A 128 15.39 5.79 8.72
CA LYS A 128 15.57 6.32 7.35
C LYS A 128 15.42 5.24 6.29
N GLN A 129 15.97 4.05 6.56
CA GLN A 129 15.89 2.91 5.66
C GLN A 129 14.43 2.49 5.40
N ILE A 130 13.61 2.37 6.45
CA ILE A 130 12.21 1.96 6.29
C ILE A 130 11.42 3.04 5.56
N LEU A 131 11.63 4.31 5.89
CA LEU A 131 10.99 5.42 5.16
C LEU A 131 11.31 5.36 3.66
N ASN A 132 12.58 5.15 3.32
CA ASN A 132 13.02 5.04 1.93
C ASN A 132 12.39 3.82 1.21
N ILE A 133 12.33 2.66 1.87
CA ILE A 133 11.70 1.46 1.30
C ILE A 133 10.23 1.73 0.98
N TYR A 134 9.47 2.29 1.93
CA TYR A 134 8.05 2.58 1.70
C TYR A 134 7.84 3.65 0.63
N MET A 135 8.69 4.68 0.58
CA MET A 135 8.64 5.70 -0.48
C MET A 135 8.87 5.06 -1.87
N ILE A 136 9.88 4.20 -1.99
CA ILE A 136 10.14 3.45 -3.23
C ILE A 136 8.97 2.53 -3.56
N ALA A 137 8.39 1.85 -2.57
CA ALA A 137 7.23 0.99 -2.76
C ALA A 137 6.01 1.76 -3.32
N PHE A 138 5.71 2.96 -2.79
CA PHE A 138 4.65 3.82 -3.33
C PHE A 138 4.93 4.25 -4.78
N MET A 139 6.18 4.65 -5.08
CA MET A 139 6.59 4.99 -6.44
C MET A 139 6.49 3.79 -7.39
N LEU A 140 6.86 2.60 -6.93
CA LEU A 140 6.79 1.36 -7.70
C LEU A 140 5.33 1.01 -8.03
N ILE A 141 4.41 1.11 -7.07
CA ILE A 141 2.97 0.89 -7.33
C ILE A 141 2.48 1.83 -8.42
N TYR A 142 2.82 3.12 -8.33
CA TYR A 142 2.47 4.10 -9.36
C TYR A 142 3.01 3.70 -10.73
N TYR A 143 4.30 3.37 -10.81
CA TYR A 143 4.96 2.98 -12.06
C TYR A 143 4.36 1.71 -12.66
N LEU A 144 4.12 0.67 -11.84
CA LEU A 144 3.49 -0.57 -12.28
C LEU A 144 2.07 -0.32 -12.80
N THR A 145 1.27 0.47 -12.07
CA THR A 145 -0.09 0.83 -12.49
C THR A 145 -0.06 1.50 -13.86
N PHE A 146 0.82 2.49 -14.03
CA PHE A 146 0.94 3.23 -15.29
C PHE A 146 1.45 2.34 -16.43
N ASN A 147 2.42 1.46 -16.15
CA ASN A 147 3.00 0.57 -17.14
C ASN A 147 2.01 -0.51 -17.62
N ILE A 148 1.19 -1.04 -16.71
CA ILE A 148 0.10 -1.96 -17.06
C ILE A 148 -1.00 -1.21 -17.81
N LEU A 149 -1.37 0.00 -17.40
CA LEU A 149 -2.32 0.79 -18.16
C LEU A 149 -1.81 1.09 -19.58
N GLN A 150 -0.53 1.41 -19.75
CA GLN A 150 0.04 1.74 -21.06
C GLN A 150 0.15 0.51 -21.98
N ASN A 151 0.65 -0.62 -21.46
CA ASN A 151 0.99 -1.80 -22.26
C ASN A 151 -0.03 -2.94 -22.17
N GLY A 152 -0.95 -2.89 -21.21
CA GLY A 152 -1.85 -3.98 -20.86
C GLY A 152 -2.79 -4.37 -21.99
N PHE A 153 -3.23 -3.40 -22.80
CA PHE A 153 -4.11 -3.70 -23.94
C PHE A 153 -3.39 -4.44 -25.04
N ASN A 154 -2.16 -4.06 -25.37
CA ASN A 154 -1.36 -4.78 -26.35
C ASN A 154 -1.13 -6.24 -25.90
N LEU A 155 -0.99 -6.46 -24.59
CA LEU A 155 -0.87 -7.81 -24.02
C LEU A 155 -2.19 -8.56 -24.07
N ILE A 156 -3.31 -7.92 -23.70
CA ILE A 156 -4.64 -8.52 -23.75
C ILE A 156 -5.01 -8.87 -25.19
N GLU A 157 -4.82 -7.96 -26.14
CA GLU A 157 -5.08 -8.18 -27.57
C GLU A 157 -4.28 -9.39 -28.08
N LYS A 158 -2.98 -9.44 -27.81
CA LYS A 158 -2.15 -10.60 -28.18
C LYS A 158 -2.60 -11.90 -27.51
N PHE A 159 -2.93 -11.84 -26.23
CA PHE A 159 -3.42 -13.01 -25.49
C PHE A 159 -4.77 -13.48 -26.03
N TYR A 160 -5.65 -12.55 -26.35
CA TYR A 160 -6.98 -12.79 -26.90
C TYR A 160 -6.92 -13.40 -28.29
N SER A 161 -6.07 -12.86 -29.16
CA SER A 161 -5.77 -13.47 -30.46
C SER A 161 -5.22 -14.89 -30.28
N PHE A 162 -4.32 -15.10 -29.31
CA PHE A 162 -3.76 -16.42 -29.06
C PHE A 162 -4.78 -17.42 -28.50
N THR A 163 -5.74 -17.01 -27.66
CA THR A 163 -6.73 -17.91 -27.05
C THR A 163 -7.95 -18.17 -27.92
N ILE A 164 -8.41 -17.18 -28.70
CA ILE A 164 -9.60 -17.34 -29.55
C ILE A 164 -9.30 -18.10 -30.80
N ILE A 165 -8.16 -17.87 -31.46
CA ILE A 165 -7.86 -18.55 -32.71
C ILE A 165 -8.00 -20.09 -32.56
N PRO A 166 -7.44 -20.72 -31.51
CA PRO A 166 -7.67 -22.15 -31.26
C PRO A 166 -9.10 -22.50 -30.89
N LEU A 167 -9.79 -21.64 -30.14
CA LEU A 167 -11.15 -21.90 -29.64
C LEU A 167 -12.20 -21.79 -30.75
N LEU A 168 -11.99 -20.87 -31.71
CA LEU A 168 -12.81 -20.68 -32.90
C LEU A 168 -12.62 -21.85 -33.88
N ILE A 169 -11.39 -22.37 -34.03
CA ILE A 169 -11.10 -23.61 -34.79
C ILE A 169 -11.78 -24.84 -34.16
N LEU A 170 -11.93 -24.87 -32.84
CA LEU A 170 -12.53 -26.01 -32.11
C LEU A 170 -14.07 -25.98 -32.09
N TYR A 171 -14.67 -24.81 -32.24
CA TYR A 171 -16.12 -24.61 -32.11
C TYR A 171 -16.68 -23.81 -33.29
N ASP A 172 -16.48 -24.33 -34.51
CA ASP A 172 -16.97 -23.75 -35.78
C ASP A 172 -18.50 -23.51 -35.82
N GLU A 173 -19.27 -24.10 -34.90
CA GLU A 173 -20.75 -24.02 -34.85
C GLU A 173 -21.30 -23.04 -33.80
N LEU A 174 -20.46 -22.49 -32.93
CA LEU A 174 -20.91 -21.49 -31.95
C LEU A 174 -20.74 -20.10 -32.55
N ASP A 175 -21.87 -19.46 -32.91
CA ASP A 175 -21.99 -18.02 -33.15
C ASP A 175 -21.61 -17.26 -31.86
N LEU A 176 -20.32 -17.26 -31.55
CA LEU A 176 -19.74 -16.50 -30.46
C LEU A 176 -19.91 -15.02 -30.81
N PRO A 177 -20.59 -14.23 -29.96
CA PRO A 177 -20.81 -12.82 -30.25
C PRO A 177 -19.45 -12.17 -30.47
N GLU A 178 -19.28 -11.55 -31.65
CA GLU A 178 -18.04 -10.89 -32.03
C GLU A 178 -17.54 -10.07 -30.85
N PRO A 179 -16.37 -10.44 -30.31
CA PRO A 179 -15.88 -9.76 -29.14
C PRO A 179 -15.41 -8.39 -29.58
N LYS A 180 -16.28 -7.40 -29.40
CA LYS A 180 -15.90 -6.01 -29.52
C LYS A 180 -14.77 -5.79 -28.52
N LEU A 181 -13.53 -5.72 -29.05
CA LEU A 181 -12.28 -5.50 -28.32
C LEU A 181 -12.37 -4.33 -27.32
N PHE A 182 -13.32 -3.43 -27.56
CA PHE A 182 -13.67 -2.27 -26.74
C PHE A 182 -14.31 -2.59 -25.37
N ASN A 183 -14.78 -3.83 -25.13
CA ASN A 183 -15.55 -4.14 -23.92
C ASN A 183 -14.71 -4.49 -22.67
N LEU A 184 -13.40 -4.71 -22.77
CA LEU A 184 -12.56 -5.07 -21.60
C LEU A 184 -11.74 -3.89 -21.03
N LYS A 185 -11.89 -2.72 -21.65
CA LYS A 185 -11.13 -1.51 -21.30
C LYS A 185 -11.41 -1.05 -19.88
N TYR A 186 -12.69 -1.03 -19.52
CA TYR A 186 -13.13 -0.52 -18.24
C TYR A 186 -12.72 -1.46 -17.11
N GLU A 187 -12.77 -2.77 -17.33
CA GLU A 187 -12.38 -3.83 -16.43
C GLU A 187 -10.88 -3.77 -16.14
N MET A 188 -10.06 -3.50 -17.16
CA MET A 188 -8.61 -3.35 -16.98
C MET A 188 -8.26 -2.09 -16.19
N ILE A 189 -8.92 -0.96 -16.47
CA ILE A 189 -8.71 0.29 -15.72
C ILE A 189 -9.16 0.13 -14.27
N LEU A 190 -10.34 -0.46 -14.08
CA LEU A 190 -10.92 -0.71 -12.76
C LEU A 190 -10.06 -1.70 -11.96
N SER A 191 -9.54 -2.77 -12.58
CA SER A 191 -8.66 -3.73 -11.91
C SER A 191 -7.34 -3.08 -11.48
N CYS A 192 -6.72 -2.28 -12.35
CA CYS A 192 -5.49 -1.55 -12.03
C CYS A 192 -5.71 -0.58 -10.87
N PHE A 193 -6.81 0.17 -10.90
CA PHE A 193 -7.16 1.13 -9.86
C PHE A 193 -7.44 0.46 -8.52
N LEU A 194 -8.26 -0.60 -8.50
CA LEU A 194 -8.55 -1.37 -7.29
C LEU A 194 -7.28 -1.99 -6.71
N THR A 195 -6.42 -2.56 -7.55
CA THR A 195 -5.15 -3.15 -7.12
C THR A 195 -4.24 -2.10 -6.50
N ALA A 196 -4.11 -0.93 -7.12
CA ALA A 196 -3.34 0.19 -6.58
C ALA A 196 -3.88 0.63 -5.20
N ILE A 197 -5.20 0.75 -5.03
CA ILE A 197 -5.83 1.09 -3.75
C ILE A 197 -5.53 0.04 -2.69
N ILE A 198 -5.70 -1.25 -3.00
CA ILE A 198 -5.44 -2.35 -2.06
C ILE A 198 -4.00 -2.30 -1.58
N TYR A 199 -3.04 -2.15 -2.48
CA TYR A 199 -1.62 -2.06 -2.13
C TYR A 199 -1.28 -0.78 -1.36
N PHE A 200 -1.89 0.35 -1.71
CA PHE A 200 -1.71 1.60 -0.96
C PHE A 200 -2.16 1.43 0.50
N ILE A 201 -3.35 0.86 0.71
CA ILE A 201 -3.90 0.55 2.04
C ILE A 201 -3.01 -0.46 2.77
N GLN A 202 -2.54 -1.50 2.08
CA GLN A 202 -1.66 -2.52 2.65
C GLN A 202 -0.32 -1.93 3.13
N LEU A 203 0.27 -1.01 2.37
CA LEU A 203 1.48 -0.30 2.79
C LEU A 203 1.25 0.54 4.04
N LEU A 204 0.12 1.26 4.12
CA LEU A 204 -0.22 2.05 5.31
C LEU A 204 -0.40 1.17 6.55
N PHE A 205 -1.08 0.02 6.41
CA PHE A 205 -1.18 -0.96 7.49
C PHE A 205 0.17 -1.58 7.84
N GLY A 206 1.04 -1.80 6.85
CA GLY A 206 2.42 -2.25 7.04
C GLY A 206 3.22 -1.29 7.91
N MET A 207 3.18 0.02 7.62
CA MET A 207 3.84 1.05 8.43
C MET A 207 3.34 1.05 9.87
N LYS A 208 2.01 0.94 10.07
CA LYS A 208 1.40 0.88 11.39
C LYS A 208 1.84 -0.36 12.19
N LYS A 209 1.84 -1.53 11.54
CA LYS A 209 2.31 -2.78 12.18
C LYS A 209 3.79 -2.68 12.52
N TYR A 210 4.62 -2.16 11.61
CA TYR A 210 6.03 -1.92 11.87
C TYR A 210 6.25 -1.02 13.10
N GLN A 211 5.53 0.10 13.19
CA GLN A 211 5.61 0.99 14.36
C GLN A 211 5.24 0.26 15.66
N LYS A 212 4.17 -0.55 15.65
CA LYS A 212 3.76 -1.36 16.80
C LYS A 212 4.88 -2.32 17.20
N HIS A 213 5.40 -3.09 16.25
CA HIS A 213 6.45 -4.08 16.48
C HIS A 213 7.74 -3.43 17.03
N MET A 214 8.14 -2.28 16.49
CA MET A 214 9.29 -1.53 17.01
C MET A 214 9.07 -1.05 18.45
N LEU A 215 7.88 -0.52 18.76
CA LEU A 215 7.57 -0.08 20.11
C LEU A 215 7.48 -1.24 21.11
N ASP A 216 7.00 -2.40 20.69
CA ASP A 216 6.93 -3.59 21.54
C ASP A 216 8.31 -4.22 21.75
N ALA A 217 9.16 -4.22 20.72
CA ALA A 217 10.58 -4.59 20.84
C ALA A 217 11.32 -3.69 21.83
N TYR A 218 11.08 -2.37 21.81
CA TYR A 218 11.69 -1.45 22.79
C TYR A 218 11.24 -1.71 24.24
N LYS A 219 10.06 -2.30 24.44
CA LYS A 219 9.58 -2.74 25.77
C LYS A 219 10.10 -4.13 26.16
N GLY A 220 10.80 -4.83 25.27
CA GLY A 220 11.21 -6.21 25.46
C GLY A 220 10.10 -7.25 25.23
N ILE A 221 9.01 -6.89 24.55
CA ILE A 221 7.92 -7.79 24.20
C ILE A 221 8.17 -8.35 22.79
N PHE A 222 8.54 -9.63 22.71
CA PHE A 222 8.93 -10.31 21.46
C PHE A 222 7.91 -11.37 21.01
N ILE A 223 6.61 -11.06 21.07
CA ILE A 223 5.55 -12.02 20.69
C ILE A 223 5.57 -12.25 19.16
N ASP A 224 5.64 -11.17 18.39
CA ASP A 224 5.55 -11.18 16.92
C ASP A 224 6.93 -11.04 16.23
N ILE A 225 8.01 -11.07 17.00
CA ILE A 225 9.39 -10.77 16.56
C ILE A 225 10.30 -11.88 17.09
N PRO A 226 11.30 -12.35 16.33
CA PRO A 226 12.25 -13.34 16.83
C PRO A 226 12.87 -12.91 18.18
N PRO A 227 13.06 -13.87 19.11
CA PRO A 227 13.53 -13.58 20.46
C PRO A 227 14.96 -13.05 20.45
N ARG A 228 15.36 -12.36 21.54
CA ARG A 228 16.66 -11.69 21.63
C ARG A 228 17.86 -12.63 21.36
N SER A 229 17.74 -13.89 21.76
CA SER A 229 18.74 -14.94 21.56
C SER A 229 18.97 -15.30 20.09
N ALA A 230 18.01 -15.01 19.21
CA ALA A 230 18.15 -15.28 17.77
C ALA A 230 19.06 -14.27 17.07
N PHE A 231 19.29 -13.07 17.64
CA PHE A 231 20.07 -11.99 17.00
C PHE A 231 21.59 -12.25 17.04
N LYS A 232 22.10 -13.20 16.22
CA LYS A 232 23.54 -13.32 15.93
C LYS A 232 23.97 -12.22 14.95
N ASN A 233 24.84 -11.32 15.38
CA ASN A 233 25.14 -10.03 14.74
C ASN A 233 25.44 -10.07 13.22
N VAL A 234 26.26 -11.02 12.74
CA VAL A 234 26.74 -11.03 11.35
C VAL A 234 25.63 -11.39 10.34
N ARG A 235 24.82 -12.42 10.63
CA ARG A 235 23.76 -12.88 9.73
C ARG A 235 22.61 -11.86 9.64
N PHE A 236 22.37 -11.10 10.70
CA PHE A 236 21.35 -10.05 10.70
C PHE A 236 21.76 -8.84 9.88
N MET A 237 23.03 -8.42 9.93
CA MET A 237 23.51 -7.33 9.08
C MET A 237 23.36 -7.65 7.59
N LEU A 238 23.79 -8.84 7.17
CA LEU A 238 23.62 -9.29 5.78
C LEU A 238 22.14 -9.29 5.34
N LYS A 239 21.24 -9.82 6.18
CA LYS A 239 19.80 -9.80 5.89
C LYS A 239 19.21 -8.38 5.82
N ASN A 240 19.67 -7.46 6.66
CA ASN A 240 19.21 -6.08 6.68
C ASN A 240 19.62 -5.30 5.43
N ILE A 241 20.79 -5.59 4.85
CA ILE A 241 21.27 -4.94 3.62
C ILE A 241 20.38 -5.29 2.43
N HIS A 242 19.97 -6.55 2.31
CA HIS A 242 19.16 -7.03 1.18
C HIS A 242 17.64 -6.85 1.38
N TYR A 243 17.19 -6.53 2.60
CA TYR A 243 15.78 -6.37 2.93
C TYR A 243 14.99 -5.43 1.99
N PRO A 244 15.50 -4.25 1.59
CA PRO A 244 14.82 -3.39 0.61
C PRO A 244 14.51 -4.11 -0.71
N GLY A 245 15.49 -4.83 -1.25
CA GLY A 245 15.36 -5.54 -2.53
C GLY A 245 14.32 -6.64 -2.45
N TYR A 246 14.34 -7.45 -1.38
CA TYR A 246 13.31 -8.47 -1.15
C TYR A 246 11.92 -7.85 -1.03
N CYS A 247 11.77 -6.76 -0.27
CA CYS A 247 10.48 -6.10 -0.09
C CYS A 247 9.91 -5.60 -1.42
N ILE A 248 10.73 -4.97 -2.25
CA ILE A 248 10.33 -4.46 -3.57
C ILE A 248 9.97 -5.63 -4.50
N ALA A 249 10.79 -6.68 -4.56
CA ALA A 249 10.54 -7.84 -5.43
C ALA A 249 9.23 -8.56 -5.07
N TYR A 250 9.00 -8.84 -3.79
CA TYR A 250 7.74 -9.45 -3.34
C TYR A 250 6.54 -8.55 -3.59
N LEU A 251 6.68 -7.24 -3.43
CA LEU A 251 5.63 -6.30 -3.75
C LEU A 251 5.29 -6.30 -5.24
N THR A 252 6.29 -6.30 -6.13
CA THR A 252 6.07 -6.38 -7.58
C THR A 252 5.36 -7.66 -7.98
N ILE A 253 5.84 -8.82 -7.51
CA ILE A 253 5.25 -10.12 -7.84
C ILE A 253 3.81 -10.19 -7.30
N GLY A 254 3.62 -9.81 -6.04
CA GLY A 254 2.29 -9.79 -5.43
C GLY A 254 1.33 -8.85 -6.17
N TYR A 255 1.81 -7.68 -6.61
CA TYR A 255 0.99 -6.71 -7.33
C TYR A 255 0.49 -7.29 -8.65
N ILE A 256 1.37 -7.98 -9.39
CA ILE A 256 1.00 -8.65 -10.64
C ILE A 256 -0.02 -9.77 -10.39
N ILE A 257 0.22 -10.63 -9.39
CA ILE A 257 -0.68 -11.75 -9.08
C ILE A 257 -2.07 -11.25 -8.67
N ILE A 258 -2.14 -10.34 -7.69
CA ILE A 258 -3.41 -9.81 -7.21
C ILE A 258 -4.12 -9.01 -8.31
N GLY A 259 -3.39 -8.22 -9.10
CA GLY A 259 -3.95 -7.50 -10.23
C GLY A 259 -4.62 -8.41 -11.25
N ASN A 260 -3.96 -9.50 -11.62
CA ASN A 260 -4.54 -10.50 -12.51
C ASN A 260 -5.76 -11.20 -11.90
N MET A 261 -5.72 -11.56 -10.61
CA MET A 261 -6.86 -12.17 -9.92
C MET A 261 -8.09 -11.25 -9.90
N ILE A 262 -7.89 -9.96 -9.61
CA ILE A 262 -8.98 -8.97 -9.63
C ILE A 262 -9.51 -8.78 -11.06
N PHE A 263 -8.62 -8.73 -12.05
CA PHE A 263 -9.01 -8.61 -13.45
C PHE A 263 -9.87 -9.80 -13.91
N PHE A 264 -9.47 -11.04 -13.64
CA PHE A 264 -10.29 -12.21 -13.96
C PHE A 264 -11.61 -12.24 -13.20
N ALA A 265 -11.63 -11.81 -11.93
CA ALA A 265 -12.86 -11.71 -11.17
C ALA A 265 -13.83 -10.68 -11.78
N LEU A 266 -13.33 -9.54 -12.28
CA LEU A 266 -14.14 -8.54 -12.97
C LEU A 266 -14.66 -9.04 -14.32
N ILE A 267 -13.84 -9.78 -15.09
CA ILE A 267 -14.31 -10.42 -16.34
C ILE A 267 -15.42 -11.43 -16.04
N ALA A 268 -15.20 -12.31 -15.06
CA ALA A 268 -16.20 -13.31 -14.67
C ALA A 268 -17.52 -12.64 -14.24
N LEU A 269 -17.42 -11.56 -13.46
CA LEU A 269 -18.56 -10.76 -13.03
C LEU A 269 -19.25 -10.07 -14.23
N HIS A 270 -18.50 -9.52 -15.18
CA HIS A 270 -19.04 -8.93 -16.42
C HIS A 270 -19.80 -9.98 -17.24
N VAL A 271 -19.21 -11.15 -17.47
CA VAL A 271 -19.84 -12.26 -18.22
C VAL A 271 -21.12 -12.72 -17.51
N LEU A 272 -21.08 -12.86 -16.18
CA LEU A 272 -22.22 -13.21 -15.36
C LEU A 272 -23.36 -12.19 -15.52
N PHE A 273 -23.08 -10.89 -15.44
CA PHE A 273 -24.11 -9.85 -15.66
C PHE A 273 -24.61 -9.75 -17.10
N LYS A 274 -23.81 -10.13 -18.10
CA LYS A 274 -24.26 -10.15 -19.50
C LYS A 274 -25.17 -11.36 -19.78
N HIS A 275 -24.88 -12.48 -19.15
CA HIS A 275 -25.63 -13.73 -19.28
C HIS A 275 -26.50 -13.99 -18.04
N LEU A 276 -27.32 -13.00 -17.64
CA LEU A 276 -28.26 -13.15 -16.52
C LEU A 276 -29.14 -14.40 -16.64
N PHE A 277 -29.49 -14.79 -17.87
CA PHE A 277 -30.23 -16.02 -18.16
C PHE A 277 -29.53 -17.28 -17.60
N LEU A 278 -28.19 -17.38 -17.71
CA LEU A 278 -27.46 -18.51 -17.13
C LEU A 278 -27.55 -18.53 -15.61
N ILE A 279 -27.53 -17.35 -14.96
CA ILE A 279 -27.72 -17.25 -13.51
C ILE A 279 -29.11 -17.71 -13.12
N GLU A 280 -30.14 -17.33 -13.89
CA GLU A 280 -31.51 -17.74 -13.64
C GLU A 280 -31.67 -19.26 -13.71
N GLU A 281 -31.12 -19.91 -14.74
CA GLU A 281 -31.08 -21.36 -14.86
C GLU A 281 -30.31 -22.03 -13.71
N PHE A 282 -29.11 -21.53 -13.39
CA PHE A 282 -28.35 -22.05 -12.25
C PHE A 282 -29.09 -21.84 -10.92
N ALA A 283 -29.73 -20.69 -10.72
CA ALA A 283 -30.49 -20.37 -9.52
C ALA A 283 -31.71 -21.30 -9.39
N ASN A 284 -32.41 -21.60 -10.47
CA ASN A 284 -33.53 -22.54 -10.48
C ASN A 284 -33.11 -23.95 -10.02
N ILE A 285 -31.87 -24.37 -10.31
CA ILE A 285 -31.31 -25.65 -9.85
C ILE A 285 -30.82 -25.56 -8.40
N PHE A 286 -30.09 -24.50 -8.05
CA PHE A 286 -29.42 -24.38 -6.75
C PHE A 286 -30.34 -23.94 -5.60
N ILE A 287 -31.31 -23.06 -5.85
CA ILE A 287 -32.26 -22.57 -4.84
C ILE A 287 -32.97 -23.72 -4.12
N PRO A 288 -33.59 -24.71 -4.78
CA PRO A 288 -34.30 -25.78 -4.07
C PRO A 288 -33.34 -26.62 -3.20
N ILE A 289 -32.13 -26.91 -3.69
CA ILE A 289 -31.10 -27.62 -2.92
C ILE A 289 -30.71 -26.81 -1.68
N LEU A 290 -30.47 -25.51 -1.84
CA LEU A 290 -30.09 -24.61 -0.75
C LEU A 290 -31.20 -24.47 0.30
N VAL A 291 -32.47 -24.41 -0.12
CA VAL A 291 -33.63 -24.41 0.78
C VAL A 291 -33.67 -25.69 1.62
N ILE A 292 -33.42 -26.87 1.03
CA ILE A 292 -33.36 -28.14 1.77
C ILE A 292 -32.21 -28.13 2.80
N TYR A 293 -31.03 -27.65 2.42
CA TYR A 293 -29.91 -27.54 3.36
C TYR A 293 -30.20 -26.56 4.50
N LEU A 294 -30.80 -25.40 4.21
CA LEU A 294 -31.19 -24.42 5.21
C LEU A 294 -32.26 -24.95 6.16
N THR A 295 -33.26 -25.69 5.68
CA THR A 295 -34.28 -26.28 6.55
C THR A 295 -33.69 -27.32 7.47
N ILE A 296 -32.81 -28.20 6.97
CA ILE A 296 -32.07 -29.16 7.81
C ILE A 296 -31.26 -28.42 8.88
N PHE A 297 -30.53 -27.37 8.50
CA PHE A 297 -29.73 -26.58 9.43
C PHE A 297 -30.59 -25.90 10.51
N ILE A 298 -31.73 -25.31 10.14
CA ILE A 298 -32.67 -24.67 11.07
C ILE A 298 -33.27 -25.72 12.02
N ILE A 299 -33.68 -26.88 11.52
CA ILE A 299 -34.22 -27.98 12.35
C ILE A 299 -33.16 -28.49 13.33
N GLN A 300 -31.93 -28.73 12.86
CA GLN A 300 -30.82 -29.15 13.73
C GLN A 300 -30.54 -28.11 14.82
N TRP A 301 -30.48 -26.83 14.44
CA TRP A 301 -30.30 -25.73 15.40
C TRP A 301 -31.43 -25.68 16.42
N PHE A 302 -32.67 -25.82 15.96
CA PHE A 302 -33.86 -25.81 16.82
C PHE A 302 -33.88 -27.00 17.78
N LEU A 303 -33.63 -28.22 17.29
CA LEU A 303 -33.56 -29.44 18.09
C LEU A 303 -32.41 -29.37 19.11
N SER A 304 -31.23 -28.92 18.67
CA SER A 304 -30.08 -28.71 19.55
C SER A 304 -30.44 -27.80 20.72
N ARG A 305 -31.12 -26.68 20.44
CA ARG A 305 -31.49 -25.70 21.45
C ARG A 305 -32.63 -26.12 22.37
N THR A 306 -33.62 -26.85 21.86
CA THR A 306 -34.85 -27.17 22.61
C THR A 306 -34.79 -28.52 23.31
N PHE A 307 -34.16 -29.53 22.71
CA PHE A 307 -34.12 -30.89 23.25
C PHE A 307 -32.77 -31.26 23.86
N PHE A 308 -31.65 -30.89 23.22
CA PHE A 308 -30.33 -31.36 23.65
C PHE A 308 -29.63 -30.44 24.64
N LEU A 309 -29.80 -29.12 24.52
CA LEU A 309 -29.38 -28.15 25.54
C LEU A 309 -30.49 -27.94 26.57
N GLN A 310 -30.82 -28.98 27.34
CA GLN A 310 -31.52 -28.76 28.61
C GLN A 310 -30.53 -28.14 29.59
N LYS A 311 -30.85 -26.92 30.04
CA LYS A 311 -30.10 -26.19 31.06
C LYS A 311 -30.76 -26.34 32.41
#